data_AF-A0A8C1UR61-F1
#
_entry.id   AF-A0A8C1UR61-F1
#
_cell.length_a   1.000
_cell.length_b   1.000
_cell.length_c   1.000
_cell.angle_alpha   90.00
_cell.angle_beta   90.00
_cell.angle_gamma   90.00
#
_symmetry.space_group_name_H-M   'P 1'
#
loop_
_entity.id
_entity.type
_entity.pdbx_description
1 polymer ?
#
loop_
_entity_poly.entity_id
_entity_poly.type
_entity_poly.pdbx_seq_one_letter_code
_entity_poly.pdbx_strand_id
1 'polypeptide(L)'
;MSLKLEFVFDPNFKNHVNYSHTAVQIPTDIYKGALVILNELNWTQALERVFIENSRDDLSLLWQAFGSATGVTRYYPDAPCRAPDKIDLYDVRPRSWYIQGASSPKDMVILVDVSGSVSGPTLKLIKASVTEMLDTLSDDDYVNVARVSQPLLKPEKVNMLV
;
A
#
# COMPACT_ATOMS: atom_id res chain seq x y z
N MET A 1 -22.68 20.72 13.33
CA MET A 1 -21.67 21.76 13.60
C MET A 1 -20.46 21.40 12.73
N SER A 2 -20.18 22.17 11.68
CA SER A 2 -19.04 21.88 10.79
C SER A 2 -17.76 22.28 11.52
N LEU A 3 -16.89 21.33 11.84
CA LEU A 3 -15.55 21.62 12.37
C LEU A 3 -14.78 22.35 11.28
N LYS A 4 -14.55 23.66 11.47
CA LYS A 4 -13.73 24.45 10.56
C LYS A 4 -12.28 24.07 10.83
N LEU A 5 -11.74 23.18 10.01
CA LEU A 5 -10.32 22.81 10.07
C LEU A 5 -9.49 24.00 9.58
N GLU A 6 -8.59 24.48 10.43
CA GLU A 6 -7.63 25.52 10.08
C GLU A 6 -6.33 24.86 9.64
N PHE A 7 -5.98 25.05 8.36
CA PHE A 7 -4.72 24.56 7.81
C PHE A 7 -3.74 25.72 7.70
N VAL A 8 -2.52 25.51 8.18
CA VAL A 8 -1.43 26.49 8.17
C VAL A 8 -0.31 25.96 7.27
N PHE A 9 0.25 26.84 6.44
CA PHE A 9 1.40 26.46 5.62
C PHE A 9 2.64 26.21 6.48
N ASP A 10 3.24 25.03 6.31
CA ASP A 10 4.46 24.65 7.02
C ASP A 10 5.63 24.43 6.03
N PRO A 11 6.76 25.15 6.19
CA PRO A 11 7.93 25.01 5.32
C PRO A 11 8.56 23.62 5.34
N ASN A 12 8.51 22.89 6.46
CA ASN A 12 9.09 21.55 6.57
C ASN A 12 8.33 20.54 5.70
N PHE A 13 7.01 20.69 5.66
CA PHE A 13 6.12 19.84 4.86
C PHE A 13 5.92 20.34 3.43
N LYS A 14 6.27 21.61 3.15
CA LYS A 14 5.98 22.32 1.89
C LYS A 14 4.50 22.23 1.51
N ASN A 15 3.62 22.19 2.51
CA ASN A 15 2.18 22.02 2.34
C ASN A 15 1.40 22.70 3.48
N HIS A 16 0.10 22.86 3.29
CA HIS A 16 -0.81 23.30 4.35
C HIS A 16 -1.16 22.09 5.23
N VAL A 17 -0.93 22.21 6.53
CA VAL A 17 -1.11 21.13 7.50
C VAL A 17 -1.92 21.60 8.70
N ASN A 18 -2.53 20.65 9.41
CA ASN A 18 -3.28 20.88 10.62
C ASN A 18 -2.73 19.97 11.74
N TYR A 19 -2.21 20.61 12.78
CA TYR A 19 -1.59 19.95 13.92
C TYR A 19 -2.59 19.50 15.01
N SER A 20 -3.88 19.81 14.85
CA SER A 20 -4.92 19.51 15.84
C SER A 20 -5.48 18.08 15.70
N HIS A 21 -5.44 17.53 14.50
CA HIS A 21 -6.06 16.25 14.16
C HIS A 21 -5.20 15.42 13.21
N THR A 22 -5.56 14.15 13.10
CA THR A 22 -5.02 13.19 12.14
C THR A 22 -5.88 13.07 10.89
N ALA A 23 -5.25 12.96 9.74
CA ALA A 23 -5.95 12.58 8.51
C ALA A 23 -6.28 11.09 8.56
N VAL A 24 -7.41 10.70 7.98
CA VAL A 24 -7.77 9.30 7.77
C VAL A 24 -7.95 9.06 6.28
N GLN A 25 -7.15 8.15 5.71
CA GLN A 25 -7.28 7.67 4.35
C GLN A 25 -7.86 6.26 4.34
N ILE A 26 -8.88 6.05 3.51
CA ILE A 26 -9.49 4.74 3.28
C ILE A 26 -9.52 4.53 1.75
N PRO A 27 -8.95 3.42 1.24
CA PRO A 27 -9.00 3.08 -0.18
C PRO A 27 -10.42 3.13 -0.73
N THR A 28 -10.55 3.55 -1.99
CA THR A 28 -11.85 3.81 -2.63
C THR A 28 -12.69 2.57 -2.86
N ASP A 29 -12.06 1.40 -2.95
CA ASP A 29 -12.69 0.09 -3.08
C ASP A 29 -13.21 -0.48 -1.74
N ILE A 30 -12.88 0.16 -0.61
CA ILE A 30 -13.29 -0.27 0.73
C ILE A 30 -14.50 0.53 1.22
N TYR A 31 -15.55 -0.17 1.64
CA TYR A 31 -16.75 0.46 2.20
C TYR A 31 -16.50 0.97 3.63
N LYS A 32 -16.53 2.29 3.80
CA LYS A 32 -16.26 2.98 5.08
C LYS A 32 -17.23 2.62 6.21
N GLY A 33 -18.45 2.19 5.89
CA GLY A 33 -19.46 1.81 6.88
C GLY A 33 -19.36 0.35 7.37
N ALA A 34 -18.40 -0.44 6.86
CA ALA A 34 -18.21 -1.80 7.32
C ALA A 34 -17.76 -1.83 8.79
N LEU A 35 -18.32 -2.74 9.59
CA LEU A 35 -18.03 -2.83 11.03
C LEU A 35 -16.53 -2.99 11.34
N VAL A 36 -15.81 -3.74 10.50
CA VAL A 36 -14.35 -3.91 10.62
C VAL A 36 -13.64 -2.57 10.51
N ILE A 37 -14.05 -1.73 9.56
CA ILE A 37 -13.47 -0.39 9.34
C ILE A 37 -13.87 0.56 10.45
N LEU A 38 -15.12 0.54 10.91
CA LEU A 38 -15.57 1.38 12.02
C LEU A 38 -14.83 1.06 13.32
N ASN A 39 -14.64 -0.23 13.61
CA ASN A 39 -13.84 -0.67 14.75
C ASN A 39 -12.39 -0.19 14.63
N GLU A 40 -11.81 -0.29 13.43
CA GLU A 40 -10.46 0.19 13.15
C GLU A 40 -10.33 1.69 13.42
N LEU A 41 -11.26 2.49 12.90
CA LEU A 41 -11.30 3.94 13.12
C LEU A 41 -11.43 4.28 14.61
N ASN A 42 -12.21 3.51 15.35
CA ASN A 42 -12.47 3.72 16.77
C ASN A 42 -11.21 3.50 17.61
N TRP A 43 -10.53 2.36 17.47
CA TRP A 43 -9.35 2.08 18.30
C TRP A 43 -8.14 2.91 17.86
N THR A 44 -7.97 3.14 16.56
CA THR A 44 -6.85 3.95 16.03
C THR A 44 -6.95 5.43 16.38
N GLN A 45 -8.10 5.92 16.86
CA GLN A 45 -8.25 7.29 17.35
C GLN A 45 -7.28 7.59 18.51
N ALA A 46 -6.91 6.59 19.32
CA ALA A 46 -5.96 6.75 20.41
C ALA A 46 -4.55 7.16 19.93
N LEU A 47 -4.20 6.88 18.67
CA LEU A 47 -2.90 7.24 18.09
C LEU A 47 -2.73 8.74 17.88
N GLU A 48 -3.83 9.49 17.72
CA GLU A 48 -3.78 10.95 17.51
C GLU A 48 -3.03 11.67 18.64
N ARG A 49 -3.31 11.28 19.89
CA ARG A 49 -2.61 11.84 21.05
C ARG A 49 -1.11 11.58 20.99
N VAL A 50 -0.71 10.36 20.65
CA VAL A 50 0.70 9.95 20.57
C VAL A 50 1.42 10.71 19.46
N PHE A 51 0.78 10.86 18.29
CA PHE A 51 1.37 11.62 17.18
C PHE A 51 1.58 13.10 17.53
N ILE A 52 0.60 13.72 18.21
CA ILE A 52 0.72 15.10 18.68
C ILE A 52 1.85 15.22 19.71
N GLU A 53 1.95 14.30 20.66
CA GLU A 53 3.02 14.28 21.68
C GLU A 53 4.41 14.14 21.02
N ASN A 54 4.59 13.19 20.11
CA ASN A 54 5.84 13.02 19.37
C ASN A 54 6.27 14.28 18.61
N SER A 55 5.32 14.97 17.97
CA SER A 55 5.62 16.20 17.22
C SER A 55 5.91 17.39 18.12
N ARG A 56 5.43 17.40 19.36
CA ARG A 56 5.78 18.42 20.37
C ARG A 56 7.17 18.18 20.93
N ASP A 57 7.53 16.91 21.10
CA ASP A 57 8.85 16.51 21.59
C ASP A 57 9.94 16.74 20.55
N ASP A 58 9.65 16.50 19.26
CA ASP A 58 10.56 16.78 18.14
C ASP A 58 9.87 17.55 17.02
N LEU A 59 10.19 18.85 16.92
CA LEU A 59 9.68 19.75 15.89
C LEU A 59 10.27 19.50 14.48
N SER A 60 11.32 18.68 14.37
CA SER A 60 11.90 18.29 13.08
C SER A 60 11.24 17.05 12.48
N LEU A 61 10.38 16.37 13.26
CA LEU A 61 9.68 15.17 12.84
C LEU A 61 8.72 15.48 11.67
N LEU A 62 8.86 14.71 10.60
CA LEU A 62 7.99 14.80 9.43
C LEU A 62 6.73 13.93 9.62
N TRP A 63 6.16 13.46 8.52
CA TRP A 63 4.92 12.68 8.52
C TRP A 63 5.02 11.47 9.44
N GLN A 64 4.07 11.36 10.36
CA GLN A 64 3.83 10.15 11.11
C GLN A 64 2.67 9.41 10.45
N ALA A 65 2.82 8.10 10.26
CA ALA A 65 1.85 7.28 9.56
C ALA A 65 1.58 5.98 10.32
N PHE A 66 0.32 5.56 10.32
CA PHE A 66 -0.09 4.23 10.72
C PHE A 66 -0.89 3.61 9.58
N GLY A 67 -0.46 2.44 9.10
CA GLY A 67 -1.20 1.64 8.13
C GLY A 67 -1.80 0.41 8.81
N SER A 68 -3.11 0.22 8.66
CA SER A 68 -3.80 -0.99 9.11
C SER A 68 -3.75 -2.08 8.04
N ALA A 69 -3.76 -3.34 8.47
CA ALA A 69 -4.02 -4.49 7.60
C ALA A 69 -5.39 -4.42 6.89
N THR A 70 -6.34 -3.63 7.43
CA THR A 70 -7.65 -3.37 6.82
C THR A 70 -7.59 -2.31 5.70
N GLY A 71 -6.45 -1.67 5.47
CA GLY A 71 -6.26 -0.58 4.50
C GLY A 71 -6.52 0.82 5.06
N VAL A 72 -7.11 0.94 6.26
CA VAL A 72 -7.25 2.22 6.95
C VAL A 72 -5.88 2.79 7.27
N THR A 73 -5.64 4.04 6.91
CA THR A 73 -4.38 4.72 7.17
C THR A 73 -4.61 6.01 7.91
N ARG A 74 -3.78 6.30 8.92
CA ARG A 74 -3.76 7.59 9.61
C ARG A 74 -2.46 8.33 9.33
N TYR A 75 -2.57 9.63 9.10
CA TYR A 75 -1.41 10.51 8.94
C TYR A 75 -1.47 11.68 9.90
N TYR A 76 -0.30 12.10 10.37
CA TYR A 76 -0.12 13.32 11.14
C TYR A 76 1.10 14.10 10.64
N PRO A 77 1.03 15.44 10.55
CA PRO A 77 -0.17 16.28 10.73
C PRO A 77 -1.22 16.05 9.62
N ASP A 78 -2.48 16.45 9.85
CA ASP A 78 -3.53 16.36 8.83
C ASP A 78 -3.23 17.31 7.68
N ALA A 79 -3.57 16.91 6.45
CA ALA A 79 -3.35 17.73 5.26
C ALA A 79 -4.43 17.45 4.22
N PRO A 80 -4.82 18.47 3.43
CA PRO A 80 -5.80 18.27 2.39
C PRO A 80 -5.29 17.28 1.35
N CYS A 81 -6.21 16.43 0.85
CA CYS A 81 -5.90 15.51 -0.23
C CYS A 81 -5.33 16.28 -1.43
N ARG A 82 -4.21 15.80 -1.98
CA ARG A 82 -3.45 16.50 -3.04
C ARG A 82 -4.24 16.74 -4.33
N ALA A 83 -5.29 15.98 -4.59
CA ALA A 83 -6.09 16.08 -5.81
C ALA A 83 -7.58 15.88 -5.50
N PRO A 84 -8.30 16.93 -5.06
CA PRO A 84 -9.73 16.83 -4.77
C PRO A 84 -10.57 16.44 -5.99
N ASP A 85 -10.10 16.74 -7.21
CA ASP A 85 -10.80 16.45 -8.47
C ASP A 85 -10.43 15.09 -9.09
N LYS A 86 -9.54 14.31 -8.46
CA LYS A 86 -9.16 12.98 -8.95
C LYS A 86 -9.50 11.93 -7.90
N ILE A 87 -9.95 10.77 -8.37
CA ILE A 87 -10.16 9.62 -7.51
C ILE A 87 -8.79 9.20 -6.96
N ASP A 88 -8.64 9.26 -5.65
CA ASP A 88 -7.43 8.85 -4.97
C ASP A 88 -7.44 7.32 -4.79
N LEU A 89 -6.66 6.62 -5.61
CA LEU A 89 -6.49 5.17 -5.55
C LEU A 89 -5.42 4.76 -4.52
N TYR A 90 -5.15 5.61 -3.53
CA TYR A 90 -4.15 5.31 -2.52
C TYR A 90 -4.60 4.16 -1.61
N ASP A 91 -3.82 3.08 -1.65
CA ASP A 91 -3.79 2.02 -0.65
C ASP A 91 -2.41 1.98 0.01
N VAL A 92 -2.37 1.68 1.32
CA VAL A 92 -1.16 1.56 2.13
C VAL A 92 -0.50 0.19 2.00
N ARG A 93 -1.29 -0.86 1.79
CA ARG A 93 -0.83 -2.25 1.79
C ARG A 93 0.21 -2.58 0.71
N PRO A 94 0.10 -2.06 -0.53
CA PRO A 94 1.11 -2.29 -1.56
C PRO A 94 2.31 -1.33 -1.46
N ARG A 95 2.39 -0.46 -0.44
CA ARG A 95 3.49 0.50 -0.35
C ARG A 95 4.75 -0.15 0.18
N SER A 96 5.88 0.14 -0.45
CA SER A 96 7.18 -0.44 -0.08
C SER A 96 7.51 -0.27 1.41
N TRP A 97 7.23 0.91 1.98
CA TRP A 97 7.45 1.16 3.42
C TRP A 97 6.60 0.27 4.32
N TYR A 98 5.37 -0.07 3.90
CA TYR A 98 4.49 -0.97 4.64
C TYR A 98 4.95 -2.42 4.49
N ILE A 99 5.29 -2.84 3.27
CA ILE A 99 5.73 -4.21 2.96
C ILE A 99 7.03 -4.55 3.69
N GLN A 100 8.00 -3.64 3.71
CA GLN A 100 9.28 -3.82 4.40
C GLN A 100 9.11 -3.99 5.92
N GLY A 101 8.10 -3.35 6.52
CA GLY A 101 7.77 -3.53 7.93
C GLY A 101 6.90 -4.77 8.20
N ALA A 102 6.11 -5.20 7.21
CA ALA A 102 5.16 -6.31 7.34
C ALA A 102 5.77 -7.68 7.04
N SER A 103 6.88 -7.74 6.30
CA SER A 103 7.51 -8.99 5.88
C SER A 103 9.02 -8.91 5.88
N SER A 104 9.67 -10.04 6.14
CA SER A 104 11.11 -10.21 5.96
C SER A 104 11.45 -10.48 4.48
N PRO A 105 12.71 -10.23 4.06
CA PRO A 105 13.18 -10.58 2.74
C PRO A 105 12.87 -12.04 2.38
N LYS A 106 12.45 -12.28 1.14
CA LYS A 106 11.99 -13.60 0.67
C LYS A 106 12.57 -13.97 -0.70
N ASP A 107 12.85 -15.25 -0.86
CA ASP A 107 13.22 -15.87 -2.14
C ASP A 107 11.98 -16.51 -2.79
N MET A 108 11.56 -16.01 -3.95
CA MET A 108 10.34 -16.41 -4.65
C MET A 108 10.63 -16.98 -6.04
N VAL A 109 9.91 -18.04 -6.42
CA VAL A 109 9.87 -18.53 -7.80
C VAL A 109 8.44 -18.51 -8.31
N ILE A 110 8.21 -17.78 -9.40
CA ILE A 110 6.91 -17.67 -10.07
C ILE A 110 6.90 -18.62 -11.28
N LEU A 111 5.96 -19.58 -11.28
CA LEU A 111 5.77 -20.52 -12.39
C LEU A 111 4.54 -20.10 -13.20
N VAL A 112 4.77 -19.70 -14.45
CA VAL A 112 3.73 -19.21 -15.37
C VAL A 112 3.36 -20.30 -16.37
N ASP A 113 2.12 -20.79 -16.31
CA ASP A 113 1.60 -21.69 -17.35
C ASP A 113 1.41 -20.91 -18.67
N VAL A 114 2.00 -21.44 -19.74
CA VAL A 114 1.90 -20.93 -21.12
C VAL A 114 1.36 -22.02 -22.08
N SER A 115 0.68 -23.02 -21.54
CA SER A 115 -0.03 -24.05 -22.30
C SER A 115 -1.13 -23.47 -23.19
N GLY A 116 -1.59 -24.24 -24.19
CA GLY A 116 -2.59 -23.76 -25.15
C GLY A 116 -3.91 -23.27 -24.51
N SER A 117 -4.25 -23.77 -23.31
CA SER A 117 -5.44 -23.38 -22.55
C SER A 117 -5.40 -21.97 -21.97
N VAL A 118 -4.22 -21.35 -21.82
CA VAL A 118 -4.11 -19.99 -21.29
C VAL A 118 -4.11 -18.91 -22.38
N SER A 119 -4.39 -19.26 -23.63
CA SER A 119 -4.36 -18.30 -24.74
C SER A 119 -5.41 -17.18 -24.63
N GLY A 120 -5.09 -16.00 -25.16
CA GLY A 120 -6.03 -14.87 -25.23
C GLY A 120 -6.20 -14.09 -23.91
N PRO A 121 -7.43 -13.83 -23.43
CA PRO A 121 -7.68 -13.03 -22.23
C PRO A 121 -7.01 -13.55 -20.96
N THR A 122 -6.92 -14.87 -20.82
CA THR A 122 -6.30 -15.52 -19.65
C THR A 122 -4.82 -15.17 -19.52
N LEU A 123 -4.05 -15.24 -20.62
CA LEU A 123 -2.64 -14.82 -20.61
C LEU A 123 -2.47 -13.35 -20.22
N LYS A 124 -3.40 -12.48 -20.63
CA LYS A 124 -3.36 -11.05 -20.26
C LYS A 124 -3.56 -10.88 -18.75
N LEU A 125 -4.50 -11.60 -18.16
CA LEU A 125 -4.75 -11.58 -16.71
C LEU A 125 -3.58 -12.18 -15.93
N ILE A 126 -2.99 -13.27 -16.42
CA ILE A 126 -1.79 -13.87 -15.80
C ILE A 126 -0.64 -12.87 -15.80
N LYS A 127 -0.36 -12.23 -16.94
CA LYS A 127 0.68 -11.19 -17.04
C LYS A 127 0.44 -10.04 -16.06
N ALA A 128 -0.79 -9.52 -16.02
CA ALA A 128 -1.15 -8.46 -15.08
C ALA A 128 -0.96 -8.90 -13.61
N SER A 129 -1.39 -10.11 -13.27
CA SER A 129 -1.25 -10.65 -11.91
C SER A 129 0.22 -10.83 -11.52
N VAL A 130 1.07 -11.31 -12.45
CA VAL A 130 2.52 -11.42 -12.20
C VAL A 130 3.14 -10.05 -12.02
N THR A 131 2.76 -9.05 -12.82
CA THR A 131 3.22 -7.66 -12.63
C THR A 131 2.84 -7.12 -11.25
N GLU A 132 1.58 -7.26 -10.84
CA GLU A 132 1.12 -6.83 -9.51
C GLU A 132 1.84 -7.58 -8.38
N MET A 133 2.18 -8.87 -8.54
CA MET A 133 2.98 -9.60 -7.57
C MET A 133 4.40 -9.06 -7.48
N LEU A 134 5.04 -8.75 -8.62
CA LEU A 134 6.38 -8.17 -8.66
C LEU A 134 6.42 -6.78 -8.02
N ASP A 135 5.35 -5.99 -8.15
CA ASP A 135 5.23 -4.66 -7.51
C ASP A 135 5.21 -4.73 -5.97
N THR A 136 4.99 -5.91 -5.39
CA THR A 136 5.06 -6.14 -3.93
C THR A 136 6.45 -6.55 -3.43
N LEU A 137 7.42 -6.71 -4.33
CA LEU A 137 8.77 -7.09 -3.97
C LEU A 137 9.62 -5.85 -3.66
N SER A 138 10.52 -6.02 -2.70
CA SER A 138 11.52 -5.01 -2.33
C SER A 138 12.90 -5.34 -2.91
N ASP A 139 13.85 -4.42 -2.78
CA ASP A 139 15.23 -4.61 -3.27
C ASP A 139 15.95 -5.78 -2.59
N ASP A 140 15.51 -6.18 -1.40
CA ASP A 140 16.06 -7.30 -0.64
C ASP A 140 15.42 -8.65 -1.02
N ASP A 141 14.36 -8.65 -1.84
CA ASP A 141 13.66 -9.86 -2.27
C ASP A 141 14.30 -10.43 -3.55
N TYR A 142 14.59 -11.73 -3.56
CA TYR A 142 15.02 -12.42 -4.76
C TYR A 142 13.83 -13.08 -5.45
N VAL A 143 13.71 -12.88 -6.77
CA VAL A 143 12.65 -13.49 -7.56
C VAL A 143 13.19 -14.09 -8.84
N ASN A 144 12.59 -15.21 -9.24
CA ASN A 144 12.80 -15.80 -10.56
C ASN A 144 11.47 -16.18 -11.19
N VAL A 145 11.32 -15.94 -12.50
CA VAL A 145 10.09 -16.24 -13.23
C VAL A 145 10.37 -17.29 -14.30
N ALA A 146 9.78 -18.46 -14.11
CA ALA A 146 9.89 -19.59 -15.03
C ALA A 146 8.55 -19.86 -15.71
N ARG A 147 8.61 -20.25 -16.98
CA ARG A 147 7.43 -20.61 -17.78
C ARG A 147 7.30 -22.12 -17.89
N VAL A 148 6.08 -22.62 -17.87
CA VAL A 148 5.75 -24.04 -18.01
C VAL A 148 4.77 -24.19 -19.17
N SER A 149 5.14 -24.96 -20.19
CA SER A 149 4.21 -25.51 -21.18
C SER A 149 4.14 -27.02 -20.97
N GLN A 150 2.99 -27.65 -21.23
CA GLN A 150 2.78 -29.10 -21.06
C GLN A 150 4.02 -29.96 -21.38
N PRO A 151 4.31 -31.02 -20.60
CA PRO A 151 5.35 -31.96 -20.97
C PRO A 151 4.82 -32.86 -22.10
N LEU A 152 5.24 -32.64 -23.34
CA LEU A 152 5.41 -33.77 -24.25
C LEU A 152 6.60 -34.55 -23.70
N LEU A 153 6.34 -35.57 -22.86
CA LEU A 153 7.25 -36.62 -22.41
C LEU A 153 8.69 -36.50 -22.97
N LYS A 154 9.46 -35.57 -22.41
CA LYS A 154 10.91 -35.40 -22.52
C LYS A 154 11.30 -34.26 -21.56
N PRO A 155 12.36 -34.43 -20.76
CA PRO A 155 12.82 -33.40 -19.85
C PRO A 155 13.48 -32.29 -20.66
N GLU A 156 12.69 -31.38 -21.23
CA GLU A 156 13.22 -30.15 -21.80
C GLU A 156 13.38 -29.09 -20.72
N LYS A 157 14.62 -28.62 -20.66
CA LYS A 157 15.21 -27.64 -19.75
C LYS A 157 14.23 -26.56 -19.32
N VAL A 158 14.11 -26.39 -18.00
CA VAL A 158 13.62 -25.16 -17.39
C VAL A 158 14.57 -24.04 -17.81
N ASN A 159 14.17 -23.24 -18.80
CA ASN A 159 14.91 -22.04 -19.15
C ASN A 159 14.47 -20.92 -18.20
N MET A 160 15.33 -20.60 -17.22
CA MET A 160 15.25 -19.36 -16.45
C MET A 160 15.43 -18.19 -17.41
N LEU A 161 14.50 -17.25 -17.41
CA LEU A 161 14.74 -15.94 -17.99
C LEU A 161 15.42 -15.11 -16.90
N VAL A 162 16.71 -14.84 -17.10
CA VAL A 162 17.50 -13.92 -16.28
C VAL A 162 17.02 -12.49 -16.55
#